data_AF-A0A5J4WEK8-F1
#
_entry.id   AF-A0A5J4WEK8-F1
#
_cell.length_a   1.000
_cell.length_b   1.000
_cell.length_c   1.000
_cell.angle_alpha   90.00
_cell.angle_beta   90.00
_cell.angle_gamma   90.00
#
_symmetry.space_group_name_H-M   'P 1'
#
loop_
_entity.id
_entity.type
_entity.pdbx_description
1 polymer ?
#
loop_
_entity_poly.entity_id
_entity_poly.type
_entity_poly.pdbx_seq_one_letter_code
_entity_poly.pdbx_strand_id
1 'polypeptide(L)'
;MSNVYIDERLLDAAGLPDFPELYAYIKERYPKPIGELPQPVSIGDQTLQQQVKNNDDIIYGSRDSNEVFESPVPNAITKLDLSSQLE
;
A
#
# COMPACT_ATOMS: atom_id res chain seq x y z
N MET A 1 -2.67 -20.16 9.28
CA MET A 1 -1.55 -19.52 8.57
C MET A 1 -2.13 -18.70 7.43
N SER A 2 -1.78 -17.42 7.33
CA SER A 2 -2.05 -16.64 6.12
C SER A 2 -1.08 -17.11 5.03
N ASN A 3 -1.62 -17.62 3.93
CA ASN A 3 -0.81 -17.94 2.77
C ASN A 3 -0.47 -16.60 2.10
N VAL A 4 0.73 -16.08 2.35
CA VAL A 4 1.18 -14.82 1.74
C VAL A 4 1.57 -15.10 0.30
N TYR A 5 0.87 -14.46 -0.63
CA TYR A 5 1.26 -14.47 -2.04
C TYR A 5 2.25 -13.34 -2.31
N ILE A 6 3.31 -13.65 -3.06
CA ILE A 6 4.25 -12.64 -3.55
C ILE A 6 3.90 -12.35 -5.01
N ASP A 7 3.68 -11.08 -5.32
CA ASP A 7 3.37 -10.64 -6.67
C ASP A 7 4.57 -10.84 -7.61
N GLU A 8 4.33 -11.39 -8.80
CA GLU A 8 5.36 -11.63 -9.81
C GLU A 8 6.06 -10.32 -10.23
N ARG A 9 5.33 -9.19 -10.29
CA ARG A 9 5.92 -7.89 -10.63
C ARG A 9 6.92 -7.42 -9.57
N LEU A 10 6.71 -7.79 -8.31
CA LEU A 10 7.67 -7.50 -7.24
C LEU A 10 8.93 -8.35 -7.41
N LEU A 11 8.79 -9.61 -7.80
CA LEU A 11 9.93 -10.48 -8.09
C LEU A 11 10.75 -9.94 -9.27
N ASP A 12 10.07 -9.52 -10.34
CA ASP A 12 10.70 -8.91 -11.50
C ASP A 12 11.41 -7.59 -11.15
N ALA A 13 10.76 -6.70 -10.39
CA ALA A 13 11.35 -5.42 -9.96
C ALA A 13 12.56 -5.61 -9.04
N ALA A 14 12.61 -6.69 -8.27
CA ALA A 14 13.76 -7.05 -7.44
C ALA A 14 14.92 -7.67 -8.24
N GLY A 15 14.78 -7.88 -9.55
CA GLY A 15 15.81 -8.51 -10.38
C GLY A 15 15.95 -10.02 -10.15
N LEU A 16 14.92 -10.68 -9.58
CA LEU A 16 14.95 -12.13 -9.40
C LEU A 16 15.00 -12.96 -10.69
N PRO A 17 14.59 -12.46 -11.88
CA PRO A 17 14.84 -13.17 -13.13
C PRO A 17 16.32 -13.48 -13.38
N ASP A 18 17.24 -12.67 -12.85
CA ASP A 18 18.69 -12.89 -12.95
C ASP A 18 19.20 -13.99 -11.98
N PHE A 19 18.36 -14.42 -11.04
CA PHE A 19 18.67 -15.44 -10.02
C PHE A 19 17.62 -16.57 -10.03
N PRO A 20 17.70 -17.51 -11.00
CA PRO A 20 16.65 -18.51 -11.23
C PRO A 20 16.43 -19.46 -10.05
N GLU A 21 17.49 -19.75 -9.28
CA GLU A 21 17.40 -20.61 -8.09
C GLU A 21 16.60 -19.96 -6.96
N LEU A 22 16.85 -18.67 -6.70
CA LEU A 22 16.09 -17.89 -5.72
C LEU A 22 14.64 -17.68 -6.17
N TYR A 23 14.44 -17.40 -7.46
CA TYR A 23 13.12 -17.26 -8.03
C TYR A 23 12.30 -18.55 -7.87
N ALA A 24 12.87 -19.72 -8.18
CA ALA A 24 12.21 -21.01 -8.02
C ALA A 24 11.89 -21.31 -6.54
N TYR A 25 12.85 -21.09 -5.64
CA TYR A 25 12.67 -21.30 -4.20
C TYR A 25 11.51 -20.48 -3.63
N ILE A 26 11.42 -19.20 -4.00
CA ILE A 26 10.35 -18.31 -3.54
C ILE A 26 8.99 -18.80 -4.06
N LYS A 27 8.89 -19.20 -5.34
CA LYS A 27 7.62 -19.69 -5.91
C LYS A 27 7.16 -21.01 -5.30
N GLU A 28 8.08 -21.87 -4.90
CA GLU A 28 7.76 -23.11 -4.17
C GLU A 28 7.23 -22.84 -2.76
N ARG A 29 7.82 -21.85 -2.06
CA ARG A 29 7.43 -21.49 -0.69
C ARG A 29 6.17 -20.66 -0.59
N TYR A 30 5.89 -19.83 -1.60
CA TYR A 30 4.77 -18.90 -1.64
C TYR A 30 3.94 -19.12 -2.92
N PRO A 31 3.30 -20.29 -3.06
CA PRO A 31 2.54 -20.61 -4.26
C PRO A 31 1.36 -19.65 -4.42
N LYS A 32 1.02 -19.38 -5.68
CA LYS A 32 -0.14 -18.56 -6.02
C LYS A 32 -1.40 -19.18 -5.42
N PRO A 33 -2.18 -18.44 -4.62
CA PRO A 33 -3.40 -18.97 -4.04
C PRO A 33 -4.35 -19.41 -5.15
N ILE A 34 -4.95 -20.59 -4.97
CA ILE A 34 -5.93 -21.17 -5.89
C ILE A 34 -7.25 -20.45 -5.64
N GLY A 35 -7.42 -19.27 -6.23
CA GLY A 35 -8.60 -18.40 -6.07
C GLY A 35 -8.37 -17.04 -6.75
N GLU A 36 -9.41 -16.21 -6.81
CA GLU A 36 -9.25 -14.82 -7.26
C GLU A 36 -8.27 -14.12 -6.32
N LEU A 37 -7.06 -13.89 -6.83
CA LEU A 37 -6.19 -12.88 -6.28
C LEU A 37 -6.96 -11.56 -6.34
N PRO A 38 -7.11 -10.82 -5.21
CA PRO A 38 -7.68 -9.49 -5.28
C PRO A 38 -6.89 -8.74 -6.34
N GLN A 39 -7.55 -8.38 -7.43
CA GLN A 39 -6.89 -7.69 -8.52
C GLN A 39 -6.25 -6.44 -7.92
N PRO A 40 -5.01 -6.09 -8.31
CA PRO A 40 -4.41 -4.84 -7.87
C PRO A 40 -5.47 -3.76 -8.09
N VAL A 41 -5.94 -3.15 -6.99
CA VAL A 41 -7.03 -2.18 -7.07
C VAL A 41 -6.54 -1.11 -8.01
N SER A 42 -7.15 -1.03 -9.18
CA SER A 42 -6.82 0.01 -10.13
C SER A 42 -7.26 1.30 -9.47
N ILE A 43 -6.29 2.06 -8.98
CA ILE A 43 -6.50 3.47 -8.66
C ILE A 43 -6.74 4.11 -10.02
N GLY A 44 -8.01 4.18 -10.42
CA GLY A 44 -8.40 4.88 -11.62
C GLY A 44 -8.07 6.37 -11.48
N ASP A 45 -7.90 7.06 -12.61
CA ASP A 45 -7.63 8.50 -12.61
C ASP A 45 -8.69 9.28 -11.82
N GLN A 46 -9.94 8.79 -11.78
CA GLN A 46 -11.02 9.39 -10.99
C GLN A 46 -10.77 9.32 -9.47
N THR A 47 -10.25 8.21 -8.93
CA THR A 47 -9.94 8.10 -7.50
C THR A 47 -8.70 8.90 -7.13
N LEU A 48 -7.70 8.98 -8.00
CA LEU A 48 -6.53 9.83 -7.78
C LEU A 48 -6.89 11.32 -7.84
N GLN A 49 -7.67 11.76 -8.84
CA GLN A 49 -8.11 13.15 -8.94
C GLN A 49 -9.01 13.55 -7.77
N GLN A 50 -9.90 12.65 -7.33
CA GLN A 50 -10.71 12.90 -6.14
C GLN A 50 -9.85 13.00 -4.87
N GLN A 51 -8.81 12.18 -4.73
CA GLN A 51 -7.87 12.28 -3.61
C GLN A 51 -7.06 13.58 -3.65
N VAL A 52 -6.57 14.01 -4.82
CA VAL A 52 -5.88 15.30 -4.97
C VAL A 52 -6.81 16.45 -4.58
N LYS A 53 -8.06 16.43 -5.05
CA LYS A 53 -9.03 17.46 -4.71
C LYS A 53 -9.37 17.47 -3.22
N ASN A 54 -9.57 16.31 -2.60
CA ASN A 54 -9.78 16.21 -1.16
C ASN A 54 -8.58 16.78 -0.40
N ASN A 55 -7.35 16.49 -0.82
CA ASN A 55 -6.14 17.02 -0.19
C ASN A 55 -6.04 18.55 -0.35
N ASP A 56 -6.37 19.10 -1.51
CA ASP A 56 -6.42 20.56 -1.72
C ASP A 56 -7.47 21.22 -0.82
N ASP A 57 -8.68 20.68 -0.76
CA ASP A 57 -9.76 21.19 0.09
C ASP A 57 -9.38 21.14 1.58
N ILE A 58 -8.56 20.16 1.99
CA ILE A 58 -8.02 20.06 3.34
C ILE A 58 -6.98 21.14 3.61
N ILE A 59 -6.01 21.31 2.71
CA ILE A 59 -4.88 22.24 2.88
C ILE A 59 -5.36 23.70 2.83
N TYR A 60 -6.33 24.01 1.98
CA TYR A 60 -6.84 25.36 1.79
C TYR A 60 -8.11 25.65 2.59
N GLY A 61 -8.97 24.66 2.84
CA GLY A 61 -10.22 24.81 3.61
C GLY A 61 -10.01 24.83 5.12
N SER A 62 -8.99 24.13 5.64
CA SER A 62 -8.66 24.15 7.08
C SER A 62 -7.92 25.42 7.52
N ARG A 63 -7.55 26.30 6.60
CA ARG A 63 -6.87 27.56 6.94
C ARG A 63 -7.80 28.55 7.66
N ASP A 64 -9.11 28.40 7.51
CA ASP A 64 -10.12 29.32 8.06
C ASP A 64 -10.79 28.82 9.36
N SER A 65 -10.53 27.57 9.77
CA SER A 65 -11.07 26.99 11.01
C SER A 65 -9.99 26.16 11.73
N ASN A 66 -9.74 26.48 13.00
CA ASN A 66 -8.77 25.78 13.87
C ASN A 66 -9.22 24.33 14.25
N GLU A 67 -9.89 23.61 13.36
CA GLU A 67 -10.37 22.25 13.60
C GLU A 67 -9.24 21.22 13.48
N VAL A 68 -9.17 20.33 14.45
CA VAL A 68 -8.26 19.18 14.46
C VAL A 68 -8.68 18.24 13.33
N PHE A 69 -7.74 17.94 12.45
CA PHE A 69 -7.95 17.18 11.23
C PHE A 69 -8.32 15.71 11.49
N GLU A 70 -9.57 15.33 11.17
CA GLU A 70 -10.02 13.94 11.11
C GLU A 70 -10.13 13.53 9.63
N SER A 71 -9.25 12.65 9.17
CA SER A 71 -9.21 12.17 7.78
C SER A 71 -10.50 11.41 7.43
N PRO A 72 -11.26 11.77 6.37
CA PRO A 72 -12.47 11.06 5.95
C PRO A 72 -12.23 9.65 5.40
N VAL A 73 -10.96 9.29 5.17
CA VAL A 73 -10.55 7.96 4.71
C VAL A 73 -9.69 7.32 5.81
N PRO A 74 -10.00 6.11 6.28
CA PRO A 74 -9.19 5.36 7.25
C PRO A 74 -7.91 4.78 6.61
N ASN A 75 -7.26 5.54 5.71
CA ASN A 75 -5.92 5.28 5.24
C ASN A 75 -4.89 6.16 5.95
N ALA A 76 -5.28 6.82 7.05
CA ALA A 76 -4.35 7.48 7.93
C ALA A 76 -3.29 6.47 8.35
N ILE A 77 -2.06 6.66 7.86
CA ILE A 77 -0.87 6.05 8.44
C ILE A 77 -0.95 6.46 9.91
N THR A 78 -1.29 5.50 10.79
CA THR A 78 -1.15 5.68 12.22
C THR A 78 0.24 6.26 12.42
N LYS A 79 0.34 7.50 12.92
CA LYS A 79 1.63 8.10 13.28
C LYS A 79 2.29 7.07 14.19
N LEU A 80 3.26 6.34 13.64
CA LEU A 80 3.99 5.32 14.34
C LEU A 80 4.81 6.10 15.36
N ASP A 81 4.37 6.11 16.61
CA ASP A 81 5.10 6.77 17.67
C ASP A 81 6.36 5.94 17.95
N LEU A 82 7.44 6.28 17.23
CA LEU A 82 8.74 5.64 17.38
C LEU A 82 9.37 5.96 18.74
N SER A 83 8.82 6.92 19.48
CA SER A 83 9.29 7.34 20.81
C SER A 83 9.10 6.24 21.86
N SER A 84 8.11 5.35 21.70
CA SER A 84 7.89 4.21 22.61
C SER A 84 8.78 2.99 22.32
N GLN A 85 9.58 3.00 21.26
CA GLN A 85 10.48 1.88 20.92
C GLN A 85 11.93 2.10 21.36
N LEU A 86 12.22 3.24 22.01
CA LEU A 86 13.57 3.63 22.44
C LEU A 86 13.78 3.56 23.96
N GLU A 87 13.00 2.74 24.68
CA GLU A 87 13.26 2.41 26.09
C GLU A 87 13.92 1.04 26.25
#